data_AF-A0A3B8Q4S8-F1
#
_entry.id   AF-A0A3B8Q4S8-F1
#
_cell.length_a   1.000
_cell.length_b   1.000
_cell.length_c   1.000
_cell.angle_alpha   90.00
_cell.angle_beta   90.00
_cell.angle_gamma   90.00
#
_symmetry.space_group_name_H-M   'P 1'
#
loop_
_entity.id
_entity.type
_entity.pdbx_description
1 polymer ?
#
loop_
_entity_poly.entity_id
_entity_poly.type
_entity_poly.pdbx_seq_one_letter_code
_entity_poly.pdbx_strand_id
1 'polypeptide(L)'
;RFTQWFNRQKGRKGALWEERFKSVLVEGADEALATMAGYIDLNPVRAGLVDDPKDYRWCGYAEATSGSRRAQRGLRAIIAGGEHVAESKTKLHQALAKYRVWLFGQGEEREGTTPAGQPLRRGFKREDVLAVVAARGRLAVPDYLRLKVRYFADGAILGVRSFVDCVFRACRTRFGPQRKDGARRMQGLQSELFTVRDLQRRVIA
;
A
#
# COMPACT_ATOMS: atom_id res chain seq x y z
N ARG A 1 -4.80 -21.08 -18.18
CA ARG A 1 -3.41 -21.34 -17.72
C ARG A 1 -3.31 -21.42 -16.20
N PHE A 2 -3.75 -20.42 -15.42
CA PHE A 2 -3.68 -20.46 -13.95
C PHE A 2 -4.44 -21.64 -13.32
N THR A 3 -5.70 -21.89 -13.71
CA THR A 3 -6.53 -22.99 -13.17
C THR A 3 -5.86 -24.35 -13.29
N GLN A 4 -5.29 -24.67 -14.45
CA GLN A 4 -4.60 -25.96 -14.67
C GLN A 4 -3.37 -26.10 -13.76
N TRP A 5 -2.57 -25.04 -13.65
CA TRP A 5 -1.42 -25.01 -12.74
C TRP A 5 -1.84 -25.18 -11.28
N PHE A 6 -2.84 -24.42 -10.81
CA PHE A 6 -3.31 -24.47 -9.43
C PHE A 6 -3.89 -25.85 -9.09
N ASN A 7 -4.71 -26.39 -9.97
CA ASN A 7 -5.31 -27.72 -9.80
C ASN A 7 -4.25 -28.82 -9.73
N ARG A 8 -3.23 -28.78 -10.60
CA ARG A 8 -2.10 -29.71 -10.55
C ARG A 8 -1.32 -29.59 -9.23
N GLN A 9 -1.06 -28.38 -8.76
CA GLN A 9 -0.34 -28.13 -7.50
C GLN A 9 -1.13 -28.56 -6.26
N LYS A 10 -2.46 -28.54 -6.31
CA LYS A 10 -3.34 -28.86 -5.18
C LYS A 10 -4.03 -30.22 -5.27
N GLY A 11 -3.72 -31.03 -6.29
CA GLY A 11 -4.38 -32.32 -6.53
C GLY A 11 -5.89 -32.20 -6.81
N ARG A 12 -6.35 -31.03 -7.26
CA ARG A 12 -7.77 -30.76 -7.54
C ARG A 12 -8.11 -31.01 -9.02
N LYS A 13 -9.39 -31.21 -9.31
CA LYS A 13 -9.96 -31.26 -10.66
C LYS A 13 -11.18 -30.33 -10.73
N GLY A 14 -11.61 -29.97 -11.94
CA GLY A 14 -12.78 -29.11 -12.15
C GLY A 14 -12.47 -27.60 -12.24
N ALA A 15 -13.54 -26.79 -12.30
CA ALA A 15 -13.45 -25.35 -12.42
C ALA A 15 -12.93 -24.69 -11.13
N LEU A 16 -12.04 -23.71 -11.28
CA LEU A 16 -11.55 -22.87 -10.17
C LEU A 16 -12.31 -21.53 -10.09
N TRP A 17 -12.80 -21.04 -11.22
CA TRP A 17 -13.54 -19.79 -11.33
C TRP A 17 -15.03 -20.09 -11.30
N GLU A 18 -15.77 -19.26 -10.59
CA GLU A 18 -17.23 -19.37 -10.48
C GLU A 18 -17.91 -18.97 -11.79
N GLU A 19 -17.62 -17.77 -12.28
CA GLU A 19 -18.24 -17.19 -13.49
C GLU A 19 -17.22 -16.57 -14.43
N ARG A 20 -17.68 -16.11 -15.60
CA ARG A 20 -16.89 -15.29 -16.53
C ARG A 20 -16.62 -13.92 -15.90
N PHE A 21 -15.42 -13.38 -16.11
CA PHE A 21 -15.09 -12.04 -15.64
C PHE A 21 -15.89 -10.98 -16.40
N LYS A 22 -16.27 -9.89 -15.69
CA LYS A 22 -16.81 -8.68 -16.32
C LYS A 22 -15.66 -7.85 -16.88
N SER A 23 -15.81 -7.37 -18.10
CA SER A 23 -14.87 -6.46 -18.76
C SER A 23 -15.64 -5.25 -19.26
N VAL A 24 -15.37 -4.10 -18.67
CA VAL A 24 -16.04 -2.83 -19.00
C VAL A 24 -14.96 -1.83 -19.37
N LEU A 25 -15.14 -1.16 -20.50
CA LEU A 25 -14.26 -0.07 -20.89
C LEU A 25 -14.57 1.11 -19.99
N VAL A 26 -13.56 1.63 -19.30
CA VAL A 26 -13.71 2.80 -18.44
C VAL A 26 -13.50 4.02 -19.33
N GLU A 27 -14.62 4.61 -19.77
CA GLU A 27 -14.68 5.86 -20.52
C GLU A 27 -15.13 7.00 -19.60
N GLY A 28 -14.65 8.20 -19.86
CA GLY A 28 -14.97 9.38 -19.05
C GLY A 28 -13.75 9.95 -18.32
N ALA A 29 -13.93 11.17 -17.82
CA ALA A 29 -12.92 12.00 -17.17
C ALA A 29 -12.21 11.31 -15.99
N ASP A 30 -11.17 11.97 -15.47
CA ASP A 30 -10.30 11.47 -14.40
C ASP A 30 -11.02 10.92 -13.15
N GLU A 31 -12.27 11.37 -12.92
CA GLU A 31 -13.17 10.90 -11.86
C GLU A 31 -13.56 9.40 -11.97
N ALA A 32 -13.75 8.89 -13.19
CA ALA A 32 -14.10 7.49 -13.41
C ALA A 32 -12.94 6.58 -12.99
N LEU A 33 -11.71 6.96 -13.34
CA LEU A 33 -10.50 6.25 -12.94
C LEU A 33 -10.30 6.30 -11.43
N ALA A 34 -10.50 7.47 -10.80
CA ALA A 34 -10.43 7.61 -9.35
C ALA A 34 -11.43 6.67 -8.65
N THR A 35 -12.69 6.68 -9.10
CA THR A 35 -13.76 5.85 -8.55
C THR A 35 -13.44 4.36 -8.64
N MET A 36 -12.94 3.89 -9.78
CA MET A 36 -12.54 2.49 -9.96
C MET A 36 -11.37 2.10 -9.05
N ALA A 37 -10.36 2.97 -8.93
CA ALA A 37 -9.25 2.74 -8.01
C ALA A 37 -9.73 2.68 -6.54
N GLY A 38 -10.58 3.61 -6.13
CA GLY A 38 -11.17 3.64 -4.79
C GLY A 38 -12.02 2.41 -4.49
N TYR A 39 -12.80 1.93 -5.47
CA TYR A 39 -13.57 0.69 -5.33
C TYR A 39 -12.65 -0.49 -5.00
N ILE A 40 -11.57 -0.67 -5.77
CA ILE A 40 -10.61 -1.77 -5.56
C ILE A 40 -9.94 -1.66 -4.19
N ASP A 41 -9.49 -0.47 -3.81
CA ASP A 41 -8.74 -0.26 -2.56
C ASP A 41 -9.63 -0.31 -1.31
N LEU A 42 -10.94 -0.06 -1.43
CA LEU A 42 -11.92 -0.19 -0.33
C LEU A 42 -12.47 -1.59 -0.15
N ASN A 43 -12.40 -2.46 -1.17
CA ASN A 43 -12.92 -3.83 -1.08
C ASN A 43 -12.43 -4.63 0.13
N PRO A 44 -11.13 -4.63 0.51
CA PRO A 44 -10.70 -5.40 1.68
C PRO A 44 -11.28 -4.87 3.00
N VAL A 45 -11.56 -3.56 3.10
CA VAL A 45 -12.26 -2.98 4.27
C VAL A 45 -13.73 -3.39 4.27
N ARG A 46 -14.39 -3.26 3.13
CA ARG A 46 -15.80 -3.64 2.96
C ARG A 46 -16.04 -5.14 3.20
N ALA A 47 -15.09 -5.98 2.81
CA ALA A 47 -15.09 -7.42 3.07
C ALA A 47 -14.69 -7.78 4.51
N GLY A 48 -14.29 -6.79 5.32
CA GLY A 48 -13.91 -6.97 6.71
C GLY A 48 -12.57 -7.67 6.95
N LEU A 49 -11.70 -7.69 5.94
CA LEU A 49 -10.37 -8.32 6.02
C LEU A 49 -9.37 -7.43 6.78
N VAL A 50 -9.54 -6.10 6.71
CA VAL A 50 -8.67 -5.09 7.31
C VAL A 50 -9.48 -3.85 7.68
N ASP A 51 -8.99 -3.03 8.61
CA ASP A 51 -9.65 -1.76 8.99
C ASP A 51 -9.10 -0.54 8.21
N ASP A 52 -7.91 -0.65 7.63
CA ASP A 52 -7.29 0.39 6.80
C ASP A 52 -6.83 -0.22 5.47
N PRO A 53 -7.10 0.40 4.31
CA PRO A 53 -6.64 -0.09 3.02
C PRO A 53 -5.12 -0.34 2.97
N LYS A 54 -4.32 0.45 3.70
CA LYS A 54 -2.85 0.24 3.77
C LYS A 54 -2.50 -1.15 4.32
N ASP A 55 -3.39 -1.73 5.12
CA ASP A 55 -3.22 -3.03 5.75
C ASP A 55 -3.60 -4.22 4.87
N TYR A 56 -3.95 -4.01 3.61
CA TYR A 56 -4.13 -5.10 2.65
C TYR A 56 -3.00 -5.16 1.63
N ARG A 57 -2.29 -6.29 1.56
CA ARG A 57 -1.11 -6.46 0.66
C ARG A 57 -1.48 -6.44 -0.84
N TRP A 58 -2.74 -6.65 -1.19
CA TRP A 58 -3.14 -6.77 -2.59
C TRP A 58 -4.01 -5.58 -3.03
N CYS A 59 -3.83 -4.41 -2.41
CA CYS A 59 -4.43 -3.15 -2.84
C CYS A 59 -3.38 -2.20 -3.46
N GLY A 60 -3.81 -1.36 -4.39
CA GLY A 60 -2.96 -0.40 -5.11
C GLY A 60 -2.36 0.65 -4.17
N TYR A 61 -3.16 1.15 -3.22
CA TYR A 61 -2.69 2.09 -2.21
C TYR A 61 -1.55 1.55 -1.34
N ALA A 62 -1.66 0.33 -0.82
CA ALA A 62 -0.60 -0.30 -0.04
C ALA A 62 0.64 -0.60 -0.91
N GLU A 63 0.44 -0.99 -2.18
CA GLU A 63 1.54 -1.21 -3.13
C GLU A 63 2.31 0.11 -3.39
N ALA A 64 1.60 1.22 -3.52
CA ALA A 64 2.21 2.53 -3.75
C ALA A 64 2.94 3.08 -2.52
N THR A 65 2.32 2.97 -1.34
CA THR A 65 2.93 3.39 -0.06
C THR A 65 4.17 2.55 0.30
N SER A 66 4.20 1.28 -0.12
CA SER A 66 5.39 0.43 0.04
C SER A 66 6.53 0.73 -0.94
N GLY A 67 6.33 1.56 -1.96
CA GLY A 67 7.40 2.01 -2.85
C GLY A 67 7.33 1.53 -4.30
N SER A 68 6.24 0.88 -4.73
CA SER A 68 6.12 0.42 -6.11
C SER A 68 6.01 1.58 -7.10
N ARG A 69 7.04 1.78 -7.94
CA ARG A 69 7.05 2.87 -8.94
C ARG A 69 5.83 2.83 -9.86
N ARG A 70 5.36 1.63 -10.23
CA ARG A 70 4.17 1.44 -11.06
C ARG A 70 2.91 1.94 -10.35
N ALA A 71 2.68 1.49 -9.12
CA ALA A 71 1.51 1.91 -8.34
C ALA A 71 1.57 3.41 -7.96
N GLN A 72 2.78 3.91 -7.64
CA GLN A 72 3.03 5.32 -7.37
C GLN A 72 2.70 6.21 -8.57
N ARG A 73 3.07 5.80 -9.79
CA ARG A 73 2.69 6.51 -11.02
C ARG A 73 1.17 6.49 -11.20
N GLY A 74 0.52 5.35 -11.01
CA GLY A 74 -0.93 5.23 -11.12
C GLY A 74 -1.69 6.17 -10.19
N LEU A 75 -1.33 6.20 -8.90
CA LEU A 75 -1.97 7.10 -7.93
C LEU A 75 -1.66 8.59 -8.21
N ARG A 76 -0.46 8.91 -8.71
CA ARG A 76 -0.14 10.27 -9.14
C ARG A 76 -1.02 10.70 -10.31
N ALA A 77 -1.22 9.83 -11.29
CA ALA A 77 -2.11 10.09 -12.43
C ALA A 77 -3.55 10.32 -11.97
N ILE A 78 -4.07 9.47 -11.08
CA ILE A 78 -5.42 9.61 -10.51
C ILE A 78 -5.61 10.96 -9.83
N ILE A 79 -4.66 11.36 -8.96
CA ILE A 79 -4.78 12.64 -8.23
C ILE A 79 -4.57 13.83 -9.14
N ALA A 80 -3.60 13.77 -10.06
CA ALA A 80 -3.33 14.85 -10.99
C ALA A 80 -4.52 15.08 -11.93
N GLY A 81 -5.12 14.00 -12.43
CA GLY A 81 -6.32 14.04 -13.24
C GLY A 81 -7.51 14.64 -12.48
N GLY A 82 -7.82 14.13 -11.28
CA GLY A 82 -8.94 14.64 -10.48
C GLY A 82 -8.80 16.10 -10.04
N GLU A 83 -7.57 16.65 -10.05
CA GLU A 83 -7.31 18.07 -9.79
C GLU A 83 -7.13 18.90 -11.07
N HIS A 84 -7.22 18.27 -12.26
CA HIS A 84 -6.95 18.88 -13.56
C HIS A 84 -5.58 19.59 -13.64
N VAL A 85 -4.56 18.96 -13.05
CA VAL A 85 -3.17 19.45 -13.06
C VAL A 85 -2.24 18.46 -13.75
N ALA A 86 -1.13 18.96 -14.29
CA ALA A 86 -0.11 18.09 -14.86
C ALA A 86 0.52 17.17 -13.79
N GLU A 87 0.68 15.88 -14.10
CA GLU A 87 1.30 14.89 -13.19
C GLU A 87 2.67 15.32 -12.63
N SER A 88 3.43 16.08 -13.42
CA SER A 88 4.76 16.59 -13.05
C SER A 88 4.71 17.57 -11.87
N LYS A 89 3.60 18.26 -11.66
CA LYS A 89 3.39 19.20 -10.54
C LYS A 89 3.00 18.50 -9.25
N THR A 90 2.49 17.27 -9.33
CA THR A 90 2.03 16.52 -8.15
C THR A 90 3.17 15.71 -7.55
N LYS A 91 3.71 16.16 -6.41
CA LYS A 91 4.73 15.41 -5.67
C LYS A 91 4.12 14.11 -5.13
N LEU A 92 4.90 13.03 -5.12
CA LEU A 92 4.41 11.70 -4.75
C LEU A 92 3.79 11.65 -3.34
N HIS A 93 4.48 12.22 -2.34
CA HIS A 93 3.97 12.22 -0.96
C HIS A 93 2.64 12.99 -0.85
N GLN A 94 2.45 14.03 -1.67
CA GLN A 94 1.18 14.77 -1.74
C GLN A 94 0.09 13.91 -2.40
N ALA A 95 0.40 13.23 -3.50
CA ALA A 95 -0.55 12.33 -4.15
C ALA A 95 -1.02 11.22 -3.20
N LEU A 96 -0.09 10.55 -2.50
CA LEU A 96 -0.42 9.50 -1.53
C LEU A 96 -1.30 10.01 -0.38
N ALA A 97 -0.99 11.21 0.12
CA ALA A 97 -1.73 11.81 1.21
C ALA A 97 -3.14 12.26 0.78
N LYS A 98 -3.24 12.95 -0.36
CA LYS A 98 -4.54 13.36 -0.95
C LYS A 98 -5.40 12.16 -1.28
N TYR A 99 -4.82 11.12 -1.89
CA TYR A 99 -5.54 9.87 -2.18
C TYR A 99 -6.05 9.22 -0.90
N ARG A 100 -5.26 9.20 0.19
CA ARG A 100 -5.71 8.67 1.47
C ARG A 100 -6.92 9.43 2.02
N VAL A 101 -6.88 10.76 2.01
CA VAL A 101 -8.02 11.58 2.47
C VAL A 101 -9.26 11.29 1.63
N TRP A 102 -9.11 11.28 0.30
CA TRP A 102 -10.20 10.96 -0.62
C TRP A 102 -10.77 9.56 -0.37
N LEU A 103 -9.91 8.55 -0.22
CA LEU A 103 -10.30 7.15 0.03
C LEU A 103 -11.09 6.99 1.32
N PHE A 104 -10.66 7.65 2.40
CA PHE A 104 -11.38 7.65 3.68
C PHE A 104 -12.74 8.36 3.57
N GLY A 105 -12.82 9.47 2.84
CA GLY A 105 -14.10 10.14 2.59
C GLY A 105 -15.07 9.30 1.74
N GLN A 106 -14.57 8.57 0.73
CA GLN A 106 -15.40 7.67 -0.10
C GLN A 106 -15.82 6.38 0.62
N GLY A 107 -15.00 5.93 1.58
CA GLY A 107 -15.23 4.71 2.35
C GLY A 107 -15.97 4.93 3.67
N GLU A 108 -16.36 6.17 3.98
CA GLU A 108 -17.11 6.50 5.20
C GLU A 108 -18.43 5.70 5.24
N GLU A 109 -18.72 5.11 6.40
CA GLU A 109 -20.00 4.45 6.64
C GLU A 109 -21.10 5.51 6.61
N ARG A 110 -21.92 5.50 5.54
CA ARG A 110 -23.15 6.28 5.51
C ARG A 110 -24.21 5.50 6.28
N GLU A 111 -24.85 6.15 7.25
CA GLU A 111 -25.92 5.57 8.07
C GLU A 111 -27.00 4.99 7.18
N GLY A 112 -26.97 3.67 7.10
CA GLY A 112 -27.99 2.84 6.50
C GLY A 112 -27.86 1.51 7.23
N THR A 113 -28.58 1.36 8.32
CA THR A 113 -28.65 0.08 9.02
C THR A 113 -29.61 -0.83 8.27
N THR A 114 -29.18 -2.08 8.04
CA THR A 114 -30.11 -3.17 7.75
C THR A 114 -31.17 -3.25 8.86
N PRO A 115 -32.32 -3.91 8.65
CA PRO A 115 -33.32 -4.11 9.71
C PRO A 115 -32.75 -4.74 11.00
N ALA A 116 -31.60 -5.41 10.92
CA ALA A 116 -30.86 -6.02 12.03
C ALA A 116 -29.81 -5.09 12.70
N GLY A 117 -29.77 -3.79 12.35
CA GLY A 117 -28.86 -2.82 12.96
C GLY A 117 -27.41 -2.88 12.46
N GLN A 118 -27.11 -3.67 11.42
CA GLN A 118 -25.76 -3.73 10.83
C GLN A 118 -25.61 -2.68 9.72
N PRO A 119 -24.43 -2.04 9.56
CA PRO A 119 -24.17 -1.13 8.45
C PRO A 119 -24.42 -1.83 7.10
N LEU A 120 -25.13 -1.17 6.17
CA LEU A 120 -25.40 -1.70 4.82
C LEU A 120 -24.11 -2.04 4.07
N ARG A 121 -23.03 -1.31 4.36
CA ARG A 121 -21.67 -1.56 3.90
C ARG A 121 -20.70 -1.16 5.01
N ARG A 122 -19.85 -2.11 5.43
CA ARG A 122 -18.72 -1.83 6.32
C ARG A 122 -17.79 -0.80 5.66
N GLY A 123 -17.29 0.14 6.44
CA GLY A 123 -16.48 1.26 6.00
C GLY A 123 -15.70 1.88 7.15
N PHE A 124 -15.39 3.17 7.03
CA PHE A 124 -14.72 3.91 8.09
C PHE A 124 -15.73 4.65 8.96
N LYS A 125 -15.49 4.64 10.27
CA LYS A 125 -16.26 5.48 11.19
C LYS A 125 -15.92 6.95 10.97
N ARG A 126 -16.87 7.83 11.28
CA ARG A 126 -16.69 9.30 11.19
C ARG A 126 -15.43 9.77 11.91
N GLU A 127 -15.17 9.23 13.10
CA GLU A 127 -13.99 9.54 13.91
C GLU A 127 -12.67 9.28 13.17
N ASP A 128 -12.54 8.14 12.50
CA ASP A 128 -11.35 7.76 11.76
C ASP A 128 -11.15 8.62 10.51
N VAL A 129 -12.25 8.96 9.82
CA VAL A 129 -12.21 9.87 8.66
C VAL A 129 -11.71 11.24 9.09
N LEU A 130 -12.23 11.79 10.19
CA LEU A 130 -11.79 13.08 10.72
C LEU A 130 -10.33 13.05 11.16
N ALA A 131 -9.87 11.96 11.78
CA ALA A 131 -8.47 11.80 12.17
C ALA A 131 -7.53 11.80 10.95
N VAL A 132 -7.91 11.11 9.86
CA VAL A 132 -7.13 11.11 8.61
C VAL A 132 -7.11 12.49 7.95
N VAL A 133 -8.24 13.21 7.95
CA VAL A 133 -8.33 14.58 7.45
C VAL A 133 -7.44 15.52 8.27
N ALA A 134 -7.47 15.43 9.61
CA ALA A 134 -6.64 16.22 10.51
C ALA A 134 -5.14 15.96 10.28
N ALA A 135 -4.75 14.71 10.04
CA ALA A 135 -3.40 14.31 9.66
C ALA A 135 -3.02 14.69 8.21
N ARG A 136 -3.96 15.31 7.45
CA ARG A 136 -3.84 15.61 6.02
C ARG A 136 -3.46 14.39 5.19
N GLY A 137 -3.97 13.21 5.56
CA GLY A 137 -3.69 11.94 4.91
C GLY A 137 -2.24 11.44 5.02
N ARG A 138 -1.39 12.08 5.83
CA ARG A 138 -0.01 11.66 6.02
C ARG A 138 0.03 10.42 6.90
N LEU A 139 0.80 9.43 6.50
CA LEU A 139 1.14 8.31 7.37
C LEU A 139 2.37 8.65 8.20
N ALA A 140 2.43 8.10 9.41
CA ALA A 140 3.60 8.20 10.25
C ALA A 140 4.78 7.42 9.63
N VAL A 141 6.01 7.80 9.97
CA VAL A 141 7.21 7.11 9.50
C VAL A 141 7.18 5.60 9.81
N PRO A 142 6.78 5.15 11.01
CA PRO A 142 6.67 3.72 11.32
C PRO A 142 5.73 2.95 10.38
N ASP A 143 4.63 3.56 9.95
CA ASP A 143 3.70 2.94 9.01
C ASP A 143 4.34 2.70 7.65
N TYR A 144 5.01 3.70 7.08
CA TYR A 144 5.70 3.54 5.80
C TYR A 144 6.77 2.44 5.85
N LEU A 145 7.49 2.33 6.98
CA LEU A 145 8.50 1.30 7.18
C LEU A 145 7.87 -0.09 7.28
N ARG A 146 6.79 -0.24 8.07
CA ARG A 146 6.07 -1.51 8.19
C ARG A 146 5.50 -1.96 6.83
N LEU A 147 4.88 -1.05 6.09
CA LEU A 147 4.33 -1.34 4.76
C LEU A 147 5.43 -1.72 3.77
N LYS A 148 6.59 -1.09 3.85
CA LYS A 148 7.77 -1.51 3.10
C LYS A 148 8.22 -2.89 3.48
N VAL A 149 8.53 -3.16 4.75
CA VAL A 149 8.95 -4.48 5.22
C VAL A 149 7.96 -5.55 4.80
N ARG A 150 6.66 -5.27 4.87
CA ARG A 150 5.63 -6.17 4.39
C ARG A 150 5.84 -6.51 2.92
N TYR A 151 5.94 -5.53 2.02
CA TYR A 151 6.10 -5.76 0.58
C TYR A 151 7.52 -6.20 0.18
N PHE A 152 8.52 -5.97 1.03
CA PHE A 152 9.87 -6.49 0.90
C PHE A 152 9.96 -7.93 1.39
N ALA A 153 10.20 -8.85 0.46
CA ALA A 153 11.24 -9.84 0.70
C ALA A 153 12.60 -9.12 0.51
N ASP A 154 13.58 -9.39 1.38
CA ASP A 154 15.01 -8.98 1.33
C ASP A 154 15.49 -7.76 2.13
N GLY A 155 14.61 -7.08 2.88
CA GLY A 155 15.05 -6.17 3.96
C GLY A 155 15.28 -6.95 5.25
N ALA A 156 16.37 -7.74 5.34
CA ALA A 156 16.56 -8.70 6.43
C ALA A 156 16.44 -8.09 7.85
N ILE A 157 16.94 -6.87 8.06
CA ILE A 157 17.03 -6.19 9.38
C ILE A 157 16.90 -4.66 9.19
N LEU A 158 16.11 -4.01 10.05
CA LEU A 158 15.86 -2.56 10.12
C LEU A 158 16.03 -2.06 11.56
N GLY A 159 16.73 -0.93 11.76
CA GLY A 159 16.77 -0.26 13.07
C GLY A 159 17.80 0.86 13.15
N VAL A 160 18.16 1.25 14.37
CA VAL A 160 19.28 2.19 14.63
C VAL A 160 20.61 1.57 14.22
N ARG A 161 21.62 2.40 13.92
CA ARG A 161 22.95 1.94 13.48
C ARG A 161 23.53 0.85 14.37
N SER A 162 23.52 1.06 15.69
CA SER A 162 24.07 0.13 16.67
C SER A 162 23.40 -1.24 16.62
N PHE A 163 22.06 -1.28 16.52
CA PHE A 163 21.28 -2.50 16.36
C PHE A 163 21.66 -3.22 15.06
N VAL A 164 21.69 -2.48 13.95
CA VAL A 164 22.00 -3.02 12.62
C VAL A 164 23.42 -3.59 12.56
N ASP A 165 24.40 -2.89 13.14
CA ASP A 165 25.79 -3.34 13.24
C ASP A 165 25.95 -4.54 14.19
N CYS A 166 25.17 -4.59 15.27
CA CYS A 166 25.11 -5.75 16.17
C CYS A 166 24.68 -7.01 15.41
N VAL A 167 23.55 -6.94 14.69
CA VAL A 167 23.08 -8.09 13.91
C VAL A 167 24.03 -8.44 12.75
N PHE A 168 24.68 -7.45 12.15
CA PHE A 168 25.73 -7.68 11.15
C PHE A 168 26.92 -8.47 11.72
N ARG A 169 27.39 -8.12 12.92
CA ARG A 169 28.47 -8.86 13.61
C ARG A 169 28.03 -10.29 13.93
N ALA A 170 26.81 -10.46 14.45
CA ALA A 170 26.24 -11.79 14.73
C ALA A 170 26.12 -12.66 13.46
N CYS A 171 25.88 -12.04 12.30
CA CYS A 171 25.76 -12.72 11.00
C CYS A 171 27.00 -12.54 10.10
N ARG A 172 28.20 -12.30 10.64
CA ARG A 172 29.40 -11.87 9.86
C ARG A 172 29.74 -12.79 8.68
N THR A 173 29.54 -14.09 8.83
CA THR A 173 29.81 -15.13 7.82
C THR A 173 28.90 -15.02 6.59
N ARG A 174 27.75 -14.33 6.69
CA ARG A 174 26.79 -14.12 5.59
C ARG A 174 27.12 -12.91 4.72
N PHE A 175 28.23 -12.22 4.97
CA PHE A 175 28.61 -10.98 4.27
C PHE A 175 30.06 -11.04 3.75
N GLY A 176 30.30 -10.37 2.61
CA GLY A 176 31.62 -10.35 1.97
C GLY A 176 32.76 -9.88 2.87
N PRO A 177 33.99 -10.36 2.66
CA PRO A 177 35.13 -10.08 3.53
C PRO A 177 35.48 -8.58 3.60
N GLN A 178 35.26 -7.83 2.51
CA GLN A 178 35.55 -6.40 2.41
C GLN A 178 34.56 -5.51 3.20
N ARG A 179 33.42 -6.05 3.64
CA ARG A 179 32.41 -5.27 4.36
C ARG A 179 32.81 -5.12 5.84
N LYS A 180 33.11 -3.88 6.25
CA LYS A 180 33.53 -3.55 7.63
C LYS A 180 32.36 -3.28 8.59
N ASP A 181 31.23 -2.77 8.09
CA ASP A 181 30.04 -2.45 8.86
C ASP A 181 28.73 -2.88 8.16
N GLY A 182 27.67 -3.02 8.95
CA GLY A 182 26.36 -3.47 8.49
C GLY A 182 25.44 -2.31 8.12
N ALA A 183 25.51 -1.22 8.86
CA ALA A 183 24.56 -0.13 8.73
C ALA A 183 24.71 0.65 7.42
N ARG A 184 23.66 0.64 6.60
CA ARG A 184 23.50 1.54 5.45
C ARG A 184 22.36 2.50 5.73
N ARG A 185 22.59 3.80 5.53
CA ARG A 185 21.57 4.82 5.79
C ARG A 185 20.42 4.62 4.82
N MET A 186 19.21 4.61 5.34
CA MET A 186 18.01 4.39 4.54
C MET A 186 17.81 5.54 3.54
N GLN A 187 17.78 5.20 2.25
CA GLN A 187 17.65 6.18 1.18
C GLN A 187 16.19 6.56 0.91
N GLY A 188 15.96 7.85 0.70
CA GLY A 188 14.64 8.40 0.41
C GLY A 188 13.78 8.70 1.64
N LEU A 189 14.31 8.65 2.86
CA LEU A 189 13.61 9.14 4.04
C LEU A 189 14.60 9.95 4.88
N GLN A 190 14.25 11.20 5.21
CA GLN A 190 15.01 11.95 6.20
C GLN A 190 14.76 11.33 7.58
N SER A 191 15.61 10.38 7.95
CA SER A 191 15.54 9.66 9.22
C SER A 191 16.94 9.25 9.69
N GLU A 192 16.99 8.78 10.94
CA GLU A 192 18.16 8.17 11.58
C GLU A 192 18.14 6.63 11.46
N LEU A 193 17.39 6.09 10.50
CA LEU A 193 17.22 4.65 10.32
C LEU A 193 18.23 4.05 9.34
N PHE A 194 18.63 2.81 9.65
CA PHE A 194 19.62 2.04 8.92
C PHE A 194 19.08 0.65 8.54
N THR A 195 19.61 0.09 7.46
CA THR A 195 19.33 -1.28 7.03
C THR A 195 20.63 -2.06 6.78
N VAL A 196 20.58 -3.39 6.89
CA VAL A 196 21.73 -4.26 6.57
C VAL A 196 21.98 -4.37 5.06
N ARG A 197 20.96 -4.21 4.23
CA ARG A 197 21.10 -4.05 2.77
C ARG A 197 20.19 -2.92 2.35
N ASP A 198 20.59 -2.16 1.34
CA ASP A 198 19.70 -1.14 0.78
C ASP A 198 18.40 -1.79 0.32
N LEU A 199 17.29 -1.15 0.67
CA LEU A 199 15.99 -1.53 0.16
C LEU A 199 16.02 -1.39 -1.37
N GLN A 200 15.55 -2.40 -2.11
CA GLN A 200 15.50 -2.34 -3.59
C GLN A 200 14.65 -1.15 -4.12
N ARG A 201 13.86 -0.50 -3.26
CA ARG A 201 12.96 0.62 -3.58
C ARG A 201 13.14 1.75 -2.55
N ARG A 202 13.39 2.99 -3.02
CA ARG A 202 13.51 4.21 -2.19
C ARG A 202 12.29 4.43 -1.29
N VAL A 203 12.50 4.98 -0.09
CA VAL A 203 11.44 5.07 0.92
C VAL A 203 10.39 6.14 0.60
N ILE A 204 10.84 7.32 0.24
CA ILE A 204 10.07 8.44 -0.32
C ILE A 204 10.91 8.96 -1.52
N ALA A 205 10.24 9.46 -2.56
CA ALA A 205 10.87 10.17 -3.67
C ALA A 205 10.89 11.68 -3.39
#